data_AF-A0A1V6MRS3-F1
#
_entry.id   AF-A0A1V6MRS3-F1
#
_cell.length_a   1.000
_cell.length_b   1.000
_cell.length_c   1.000
_cell.angle_alpha   90.00
_cell.angle_beta   90.00
_cell.angle_gamma   90.00
#
_symmetry.space_group_name_H-M   'P 1'
#
loop_
_entity.id
_entity.type
_entity.pdbx_description
1 polymer ?
#
loop_
_entity_poly.entity_id
_entity_poly.type
_entity_poly.pdbx_seq_one_letter_code
_entity_poly.pdbx_strand_id
1 'polypeptide(L)'
;MADNVTSLFRSTAAHSPSMAALTREGGDEAGPVDFCIPCNPYFPTPQMFDDMSARLRDIITYYPSSADTITAELCSLLQLPPQAVAMGNGSTELITWIDHLLVRESLAVPVPTFGRWTDQPMETGKRVDMFPLQESSGFALDLAQYAEFIRARGTRVAVICNPNNPDGGFLHKHAIVQFMDAMADLDLVIIDESFLEFADAEVEPSVVQEAMLRPNVIVLRSLGKNFGLHGIRFGYLVANPSLAGRVRSMLPKWNLNSFAEHVVFMLKEHGTEYAQSLMQVRRDRLDMSSQLSSLPGLTVYPSQGNFLFVRLPVGAEGTVVRDRMLTEHRILVRECGNKIGSSSRFLRLVVRPQVDVRRLVSGLEQVLYGTRRGAAVPELNNGNNYSSGTAAVDRLVGATNGAGLQGLAAQAQSMGGGMPMPAPAPAPVPQMPMPAAAQVFRNGSGAARRR
;
A
#
# COMPACT_ATOMS: atom_id res chain seq x y z
N MET A 1 -28.08 18.64 -8.31
CA MET A 1 -26.84 18.64 -7.51
C MET A 1 -26.07 17.32 -7.62
N ALA A 2 -26.71 16.15 -7.58
CA ALA A 2 -26.04 14.84 -7.69
C ALA A 2 -25.17 14.66 -8.95
N ASP A 3 -25.66 15.08 -10.13
CA ASP A 3 -24.91 14.93 -11.39
C ASP A 3 -23.58 15.69 -11.41
N ASN A 4 -23.48 16.81 -10.67
CA ASN A 4 -22.31 17.67 -10.69
C ASN A 4 -21.11 17.03 -9.95
N VAL A 5 -21.36 16.41 -8.79
CA VAL A 5 -20.30 15.79 -7.98
C VAL A 5 -19.77 14.52 -8.64
N THR A 6 -20.65 13.69 -9.23
CA THR A 6 -20.23 12.49 -9.96
C THR A 6 -19.48 12.82 -11.26
N SER A 7 -19.73 13.99 -11.85
CA SER A 7 -19.00 14.44 -13.05
C SER A 7 -17.49 14.60 -12.83
N LEU A 8 -17.07 14.88 -11.58
CA LEU A 8 -15.66 15.03 -11.22
C LEU A 8 -14.84 13.75 -11.49
N PHE A 9 -15.46 12.57 -11.38
CA PHE A 9 -14.80 11.29 -11.68
C PHE A 9 -14.61 11.05 -13.18
N ARG A 10 -15.28 11.82 -14.06
CA ARG A 10 -15.13 11.72 -15.52
C ARG A 10 -14.12 12.72 -16.06
N SER A 11 -13.85 13.81 -15.32
CA SER A 11 -12.99 14.92 -15.77
C SER A 11 -11.56 14.89 -15.22
N THR A 12 -11.27 14.07 -14.21
CA THR A 12 -9.93 13.99 -13.61
C THR A 12 -9.12 12.79 -14.11
N ALA A 13 -7.89 13.05 -14.55
CA ALA A 13 -6.87 12.02 -14.79
C ALA A 13 -6.34 11.41 -13.46
N ALA A 14 -6.69 11.99 -12.32
CA ALA A 14 -6.33 11.50 -10.99
C ALA A 14 -7.23 10.33 -10.56
N HIS A 15 -6.68 9.39 -9.79
CA HIS A 15 -7.38 8.17 -9.38
C HIS A 15 -8.68 8.39 -8.56
N SER A 16 -8.83 9.56 -7.93
CA SER A 16 -10.04 10.05 -7.26
C SER A 16 -10.06 11.59 -7.26
N PRO A 17 -11.22 12.26 -7.34
CA PRO A 17 -11.32 13.70 -7.12
C PRO A 17 -10.88 14.06 -5.69
N SER A 18 -10.32 15.25 -5.51
CA SER A 18 -9.87 15.70 -4.20
C SER A 18 -11.05 15.99 -3.27
N MET A 19 -10.87 15.77 -1.97
CA MET A 19 -11.87 16.14 -0.96
C MET A 19 -12.24 17.62 -1.05
N ALA A 20 -11.27 18.51 -1.30
CA ALA A 20 -11.54 19.93 -1.52
C ALA A 20 -12.45 20.19 -2.75
N ALA A 21 -12.27 19.44 -3.84
CA ALA A 21 -13.17 19.53 -4.99
C ALA A 21 -14.58 19.03 -4.64
N LEU A 22 -14.68 17.90 -3.94
CA LEU A 22 -15.96 17.34 -3.49
C LEU A 22 -16.71 18.25 -2.51
N THR A 23 -16.01 18.90 -1.58
CA THR A 23 -16.58 19.89 -0.64
C THR A 23 -17.11 21.11 -1.39
N ARG A 24 -16.34 21.67 -2.34
CA ARG A 24 -16.76 22.82 -3.14
C ARG A 24 -17.99 22.53 -4.00
N GLU A 25 -18.03 21.38 -4.66
CA GLU A 25 -19.17 20.98 -5.52
C GLU A 25 -20.38 20.47 -4.70
N GLY A 26 -20.14 19.96 -3.50
CA GLY A 26 -21.14 19.36 -2.62
C GLY A 26 -21.94 20.36 -1.76
N GLY A 27 -21.53 21.63 -1.70
CA GLY A 27 -22.27 22.72 -1.06
C GLY A 27 -22.32 22.69 0.48
N ASP A 28 -21.47 21.91 1.14
CA ASP A 28 -21.44 21.71 2.60
C ASP A 28 -20.00 21.75 3.08
N GLU A 29 -19.73 22.47 4.18
CA GLU A 29 -18.40 22.73 4.72
C GLU A 29 -17.67 21.46 5.18
N ALA A 30 -18.40 20.42 5.62
CA ALA A 30 -17.79 19.22 6.22
C ALA A 30 -17.30 18.19 5.18
N GLY A 31 -17.81 18.22 3.94
CA GLY A 31 -17.51 17.21 2.91
C GLY A 31 -18.02 15.79 3.23
N PRO A 32 -17.82 14.79 2.34
CA PRO A 32 -18.18 13.40 2.60
C PRO A 32 -17.21 12.71 3.58
N VAL A 33 -17.63 11.59 4.18
CA VAL A 33 -16.72 10.72 4.94
C VAL A 33 -15.79 10.00 3.97
N ASP A 34 -14.48 10.20 4.12
CA ASP A 34 -13.46 9.70 3.20
C ASP A 34 -12.95 8.30 3.56
N PHE A 35 -13.42 7.28 2.86
CA PHE A 35 -12.88 5.90 2.86
C PHE A 35 -11.94 5.63 1.68
N CYS A 36 -11.55 6.66 0.93
CA CYS A 36 -10.65 6.57 -0.22
C CYS A 36 -9.18 6.66 0.18
N ILE A 37 -8.76 7.73 0.89
CA ILE A 37 -7.34 8.04 1.10
C ILE A 37 -6.82 7.37 2.39
N PRO A 38 -5.86 6.43 2.32
CA PRO A 38 -5.42 5.72 3.52
C PRO A 38 -4.63 6.63 4.45
N CYS A 39 -5.22 7.01 5.57
CA CYS A 39 -4.62 7.84 6.61
C CYS A 39 -4.70 7.17 7.98
N ASN A 40 -3.87 7.61 8.92
CA ASN A 40 -4.09 7.36 10.34
C ASN A 40 -5.05 8.44 10.87
N PRO A 41 -6.27 8.10 11.29
CA PRO A 41 -7.24 9.09 11.77
C PRO A 41 -6.97 9.54 13.22
N TYR A 42 -6.00 8.92 13.91
CA TYR A 42 -5.73 9.15 15.33
C TYR A 42 -4.40 9.86 15.59
N PHE A 43 -3.69 10.26 14.54
CA PHE A 43 -2.45 11.02 14.63
C PHE A 43 -2.40 12.07 13.51
N PRO A 44 -1.91 13.30 13.78
CA PRO A 44 -1.61 13.87 15.10
C PRO A 44 -2.85 13.98 16.00
N THR A 45 -2.65 14.19 17.29
CA THR A 45 -3.75 14.47 18.24
C THR A 45 -4.28 15.90 18.05
N PRO A 46 -5.50 16.23 18.54
CA PRO A 46 -6.01 17.61 18.50
C PRO A 46 -5.05 18.64 19.10
N GLN A 47 -4.40 18.33 20.23
CA GLN A 47 -3.42 19.22 20.86
C GLN A 47 -2.23 19.50 19.94
N MET A 48 -1.72 18.49 19.22
CA MET A 48 -0.62 18.69 18.27
C MET A 48 -1.04 19.61 17.11
N PHE A 49 -2.29 19.54 16.67
CA PHE A 49 -2.83 20.50 15.70
C PHE A 49 -2.91 21.91 16.25
N ASP A 50 -3.29 22.07 17.52
CA ASP A 50 -3.29 23.37 18.19
C ASP A 50 -1.86 23.95 18.30
N ASP A 51 -0.88 23.12 18.64
CA ASP A 51 0.53 23.50 18.74
C ASP A 51 1.10 23.93 17.37
N MET A 52 0.79 23.17 16.29
CA MET A 52 1.13 23.55 14.92
C MET A 52 0.46 24.87 14.52
N SER A 53 -0.80 25.06 14.91
CA SER A 53 -1.56 26.29 14.59
C SER A 53 -0.96 27.51 15.30
N ALA A 54 -0.56 27.36 16.56
CA ALA A 54 0.10 28.42 17.32
C ALA A 54 1.45 28.84 16.71
N ARG A 55 2.14 27.93 16.01
CA ARG A 55 3.42 28.17 15.33
C ARG A 55 3.31 28.42 13.83
N LEU A 56 2.09 28.48 13.28
CA LEU A 56 1.85 28.52 11.84
C LEU A 56 2.65 29.62 11.14
N ARG A 57 2.69 30.83 11.74
CA ARG A 57 3.42 31.96 11.17
C ARG A 57 4.92 31.66 11.00
N ASP A 58 5.55 31.03 11.99
CA ASP A 58 6.97 30.71 11.93
C ASP A 58 7.22 29.61 10.90
N ILE A 59 6.38 28.55 10.91
CA ILE A 59 6.48 27.43 9.97
C ILE A 59 6.41 27.91 8.52
N ILE A 60 5.51 28.83 8.18
CA ILE A 60 5.33 29.27 6.79
C ILE A 60 6.30 30.38 6.35
N THR A 61 6.92 31.10 7.29
CA THR A 61 7.80 32.23 6.96
C THR A 61 9.28 31.89 6.99
N TYR A 62 9.68 30.84 7.73
CA TYR A 62 11.07 30.41 7.81
C TYR A 62 11.39 29.36 6.74
N TYR A 63 12.59 29.45 6.16
CA TYR A 63 13.16 28.32 5.44
C TYR A 63 13.35 27.16 6.42
N PRO A 64 13.10 25.92 5.98
CA PRO A 64 13.41 24.76 6.79
C PRO A 64 14.92 24.65 7.00
N SER A 65 15.29 23.91 8.04
CA SER A 65 16.65 23.41 8.23
C SER A 65 17.14 22.63 7.00
N SER A 66 18.45 22.40 6.91
CA SER A 66 19.00 21.57 5.84
C SER A 66 18.39 20.16 5.86
N ALA A 67 18.31 19.52 4.69
CA ALA A 67 17.85 18.14 4.58
C ALA A 67 18.67 17.20 5.47
N ASP A 68 19.98 17.46 5.63
CA ASP A 68 20.86 16.69 6.52
C ASP A 68 20.43 16.79 7.99
N THR A 69 20.07 17.99 8.47
CA THR A 69 19.57 18.18 9.84
C THR A 69 18.27 17.44 10.08
N ILE A 70 17.29 17.58 9.17
CA ILE A 70 15.99 16.91 9.29
C ILE A 70 16.15 15.39 9.20
N THR A 71 17.02 14.92 8.29
CA THR A 71 17.33 13.50 8.13
C THR A 71 18.00 12.95 9.38
N ALA A 72 18.95 13.68 9.98
CA ALA A 72 19.62 13.26 11.21
C ALA A 72 18.64 13.12 12.39
N GLU A 73 17.69 14.05 12.53
CA GLU A 73 16.66 13.98 13.58
C GLU A 73 15.75 12.75 13.38
N LEU A 74 15.25 12.55 12.16
CA LEU A 74 14.45 11.36 11.85
C LEU A 74 15.24 10.07 12.09
N CYS A 75 16.50 10.02 11.67
CA CYS A 75 17.37 8.86 11.82
C CYS A 75 17.67 8.53 13.29
N SER A 76 17.79 9.55 14.16
CA SER A 76 17.93 9.37 15.61
C SER A 76 16.73 8.61 16.19
N LEU A 77 15.51 8.97 15.77
CA LEU A 77 14.28 8.30 16.20
C LEU A 77 14.17 6.88 15.65
N LEU A 78 14.55 6.68 14.39
CA LEU A 78 14.49 5.38 13.70
C LEU A 78 15.66 4.45 14.02
N GLN A 79 16.68 4.94 14.73
CA GLN A 79 17.94 4.23 14.98
C GLN A 79 18.62 3.79 13.67
N LEU A 80 18.62 4.66 12.67
CA LEU A 80 19.26 4.44 11.38
C LEU A 80 20.48 5.35 11.19
N PRO A 81 21.49 4.93 10.43
CA PRO A 81 22.59 5.80 10.05
C PRO A 81 22.14 6.83 8.99
N PRO A 82 22.32 8.15 9.19
CA PRO A 82 21.85 9.18 8.25
C PRO A 82 22.35 9.01 6.81
N GLN A 83 23.57 8.49 6.63
CA GLN A 83 24.16 8.25 5.31
C GLN A 83 23.38 7.22 4.48
N ALA A 84 22.65 6.31 5.13
CA ALA A 84 21.83 5.27 4.50
C ALA A 84 20.43 5.76 4.12
N VAL A 85 20.08 7.01 4.43
CA VAL A 85 18.74 7.56 4.24
C VAL A 85 18.75 8.68 3.21
N ALA A 86 17.71 8.74 2.38
CA ALA A 86 17.39 9.90 1.58
C ALA A 86 15.92 10.26 1.78
N MET A 87 15.66 11.47 2.29
CA MET A 87 14.31 11.98 2.51
C MET A 87 13.81 12.75 1.29
N GLY A 88 12.58 12.48 0.89
CA GLY A 88 11.91 13.15 -0.24
C GLY A 88 10.59 13.80 0.17
N ASN A 89 10.04 14.60 -0.75
CA ASN A 89 8.74 15.26 -0.69
C ASN A 89 7.58 14.26 -0.88
N GLY A 90 7.62 13.18 -0.11
CA GLY A 90 6.81 11.97 -0.23
C GLY A 90 7.50 10.86 -1.01
N SER A 91 7.07 9.61 -0.78
CA SER A 91 7.62 8.44 -1.48
C SER A 91 7.45 8.52 -3.00
N THR A 92 6.43 9.22 -3.51
CA THR A 92 6.23 9.44 -4.95
C THR A 92 7.39 10.19 -5.61
N GLU A 93 7.97 11.21 -4.96
CA GLU A 93 9.16 11.91 -5.49
C GLU A 93 10.35 10.94 -5.58
N LEU A 94 10.51 10.08 -4.56
CA LEU A 94 11.56 9.08 -4.53
C LEU A 94 11.37 8.01 -5.61
N ILE A 95 10.13 7.59 -5.89
CA ILE A 95 9.81 6.68 -7.01
C ILE A 95 10.24 7.30 -8.34
N THR A 96 9.98 8.59 -8.55
CA THR A 96 10.42 9.33 -9.74
C THR A 96 11.95 9.31 -9.88
N TRP A 97 12.69 9.61 -8.80
CA TRP A 97 14.15 9.58 -8.86
C TRP A 97 14.73 8.17 -9.02
N ILE A 98 14.13 7.16 -8.38
CA ILE A 98 14.52 5.76 -8.58
C ILE A 98 14.35 5.37 -10.05
N ASP A 99 13.21 5.72 -10.66
CA ASP A 99 12.94 5.45 -12.06
C ASP A 99 13.94 6.14 -13.01
N HIS A 100 14.27 7.41 -12.76
CA HIS A 100 15.22 8.14 -13.63
C HIS A 100 16.68 7.70 -13.46
N LEU A 101 17.09 7.27 -12.26
CA LEU A 101 18.50 7.04 -11.93
C LEU A 101 18.90 5.57 -11.97
N LEU A 102 17.96 4.67 -11.67
CA LEU A 102 18.27 3.28 -11.34
C LEU A 102 17.53 2.27 -12.21
N VAL A 103 16.38 2.64 -12.80
CA VAL A 103 15.70 1.80 -13.79
C VAL A 103 16.22 2.17 -15.17
N ARG A 104 16.73 1.20 -15.93
CA ARG A 104 17.25 1.43 -17.29
C ARG A 104 16.22 1.09 -18.36
N GLU A 105 15.92 -0.19 -18.49
CA GLU A 105 15.09 -0.70 -19.58
C GLU A 105 13.73 -1.22 -19.09
N SER A 106 13.72 -1.88 -17.94
CA SER A 106 12.54 -2.59 -17.46
C SER A 106 12.49 -2.74 -15.94
N LEU A 107 11.28 -2.89 -15.43
CA LEU A 107 11.02 -3.39 -14.09
C LEU A 107 9.89 -4.41 -14.10
N ALA A 108 9.93 -5.31 -13.13
CA ALA A 108 8.87 -6.26 -12.84
C ALA A 108 8.09 -5.78 -11.62
N VAL A 109 6.77 -5.96 -11.64
CA VAL A 109 5.91 -5.57 -10.53
C VAL A 109 4.65 -6.46 -10.47
N PRO A 110 4.22 -6.94 -9.29
CA PRO A 110 2.95 -7.62 -9.13
C PRO A 110 1.77 -6.68 -9.40
N VAL A 111 0.68 -7.19 -9.97
CA VAL A 111 -0.57 -6.43 -10.18
C VAL A 111 -1.78 -7.22 -9.65
N PRO A 112 -2.75 -6.58 -8.96
CA PRO A 112 -2.88 -5.14 -8.77
C PRO A 112 -1.90 -4.58 -7.72
N THR A 113 -1.47 -3.33 -7.92
CA THR A 113 -0.56 -2.64 -7.00
C THR A 113 -0.82 -1.12 -6.96
N PHE A 114 0.08 -0.36 -6.34
CA PHE A 114 0.07 1.09 -6.36
C PHE A 114 0.49 1.59 -7.75
N GLY A 115 -0.41 2.33 -8.42
CA GLY A 115 -0.26 2.72 -9.81
C GLY A 115 1.03 3.46 -10.14
N ARG A 116 1.67 4.15 -9.19
CA ARG A 116 2.95 4.83 -9.51
C ARG A 116 4.07 3.86 -9.90
N TRP A 117 4.04 2.60 -9.44
CA TRP A 117 4.99 1.58 -9.87
C TRP A 117 4.76 1.12 -11.31
N THR A 118 3.59 1.37 -11.90
CA THR A 118 3.31 1.10 -13.31
C THR A 118 3.43 2.38 -14.14
N ASP A 119 2.84 3.47 -13.69
CA ASP A 119 2.65 4.69 -14.49
C ASP A 119 3.97 5.43 -14.72
N GLN A 120 4.78 5.62 -13.67
CA GLN A 120 6.08 6.31 -13.76
C GLN A 120 7.03 5.71 -14.82
N PRO A 121 7.30 4.39 -14.82
CA PRO A 121 8.17 3.81 -15.82
C PRO A 121 7.56 3.80 -17.23
N MET A 122 6.24 3.65 -17.37
CA MET A 122 5.58 3.76 -18.68
C MET A 122 5.68 5.19 -19.23
N GLU A 123 5.50 6.21 -18.39
CA GLU A 123 5.65 7.63 -18.75
C GLU A 123 7.07 7.96 -19.24
N THR A 124 8.08 7.23 -18.76
CA THR A 124 9.49 7.41 -19.15
C THR A 124 9.94 6.41 -20.22
N GLY A 125 9.01 5.70 -20.86
CA GLY A 125 9.28 4.82 -22.01
C GLY A 125 9.92 3.48 -21.65
N LYS A 126 9.88 3.07 -20.37
CA LYS A 126 10.43 1.80 -19.90
C LYS A 126 9.40 0.68 -19.96
N ARG A 127 9.88 -0.55 -20.13
CA ARG A 127 9.02 -1.75 -20.13
C ARG A 127 8.58 -2.10 -18.71
N VAL A 128 7.29 -2.38 -18.52
CA VAL A 128 6.74 -2.84 -17.23
C VAL A 128 6.28 -4.29 -17.39
N ASP A 129 7.00 -5.21 -16.75
CA ASP A 129 6.70 -6.64 -16.74
C ASP A 129 5.75 -6.94 -15.56
N MET A 130 4.45 -7.02 -15.85
CA MET A 130 3.41 -7.14 -14.83
C MET A 130 3.14 -8.61 -14.47
N PHE A 131 3.33 -8.96 -13.20
CA PHE A 131 3.04 -10.30 -12.67
C PHE A 131 1.62 -10.36 -12.07
N PRO A 132 0.65 -11.06 -12.68
CA PRO A 132 -0.74 -11.02 -12.22
C PRO A 132 -0.96 -11.85 -10.95
N LEU A 133 -1.35 -11.17 -9.87
CA LEU A 133 -1.82 -11.78 -8.63
C LEU A 133 -3.23 -12.34 -8.85
N GLN A 134 -3.42 -13.62 -8.52
CA GLN A 134 -4.68 -14.32 -8.80
C GLN A 134 -5.69 -14.12 -7.67
N GLU A 135 -6.92 -13.73 -8.02
CA GLU A 135 -8.04 -13.63 -7.06
C GLU A 135 -8.31 -14.98 -6.37
N SER A 136 -8.18 -16.10 -7.10
CA SER A 136 -8.37 -17.46 -6.58
C SER A 136 -7.42 -17.82 -5.44
N SER A 137 -6.25 -17.17 -5.39
CA SER A 137 -5.26 -17.31 -4.31
C SER A 137 -5.35 -16.15 -3.30
N GLY A 138 -6.44 -15.39 -3.31
CA GLY A 138 -6.62 -14.22 -2.44
C GLY A 138 -5.64 -13.08 -2.74
N PHE A 139 -5.15 -12.98 -3.97
CA PHE A 139 -4.08 -12.06 -4.40
C PHE A 139 -2.72 -12.28 -3.70
N ALA A 140 -2.49 -13.45 -3.10
CA ALA A 140 -1.20 -13.77 -2.50
C ALA A 140 -0.07 -13.77 -3.55
N LEU A 141 1.06 -13.13 -3.19
CA LEU A 141 2.27 -13.12 -4.01
C LEU A 141 3.13 -14.35 -3.70
N ASP A 142 3.25 -15.25 -4.68
CA ASP A 142 4.23 -16.33 -4.65
C ASP A 142 5.58 -15.81 -5.15
N LEU A 143 6.55 -15.69 -4.22
CA LEU A 143 7.88 -15.15 -4.52
C LEU A 143 8.71 -16.05 -5.42
N ALA A 144 8.50 -17.37 -5.41
CA ALA A 144 9.22 -18.30 -6.27
C ALA A 144 8.74 -18.16 -7.72
N GLN A 145 7.42 -18.15 -7.93
CA GLN A 145 6.84 -17.91 -9.27
C GLN A 145 7.18 -16.51 -9.79
N TYR A 146 7.21 -15.51 -8.91
CA TYR A 146 7.59 -14.16 -9.29
C TYR A 146 9.06 -14.05 -9.69
N ALA A 147 9.95 -14.73 -8.95
CA ALA A 147 11.36 -14.86 -9.33
C ALA A 147 11.52 -15.51 -10.71
N GLU A 148 10.86 -16.65 -10.96
CA GLU A 148 10.88 -17.33 -12.27
C GLU A 148 10.39 -16.41 -13.39
N PHE A 149 9.30 -15.67 -13.15
CA PHE A 149 8.78 -14.68 -14.09
C PHE A 149 9.81 -13.59 -14.42
N ILE A 150 10.46 -13.00 -13.41
CA ILE A 150 11.52 -11.99 -13.61
C ILE A 150 12.65 -12.55 -14.50
N ARG A 151 13.09 -13.79 -14.22
CA ARG A 151 14.14 -14.45 -15.01
C ARG A 151 13.71 -14.69 -16.44
N ALA A 152 12.51 -15.23 -16.65
CA ALA A 152 11.96 -15.53 -17.98
C ALA A 152 11.82 -14.27 -18.85
N ARG A 153 11.51 -13.12 -18.22
CA ARG A 153 11.39 -11.83 -18.91
C ARG A 153 12.73 -11.11 -19.10
N GLY A 154 13.81 -11.59 -18.47
CA GLY A 154 15.11 -10.93 -18.48
C GLY A 154 15.09 -9.55 -17.79
N THR A 155 14.14 -9.32 -16.89
CA THR A 155 13.95 -8.04 -16.22
C THR A 155 15.01 -7.84 -15.14
N ARG A 156 15.50 -6.60 -15.01
CA ARG A 156 16.66 -6.29 -14.16
C ARG A 156 16.32 -5.52 -12.88
N VAL A 157 15.09 -5.05 -12.75
CA VAL A 157 14.57 -4.38 -11.55
C VAL A 157 13.31 -5.08 -11.06
N ALA A 158 13.21 -5.37 -9.77
CA ALA A 158 12.01 -5.99 -9.18
C ALA A 158 11.40 -5.07 -8.12
N VAL A 159 10.08 -4.95 -8.11
CA VAL A 159 9.31 -4.22 -7.08
C VAL A 159 8.46 -5.19 -6.27
N ILE A 160 8.45 -5.02 -4.95
CA ILE A 160 7.51 -5.66 -4.02
C ILE A 160 6.93 -4.55 -3.11
N CYS A 161 5.61 -4.43 -3.05
CA CYS A 161 4.95 -3.62 -2.02
C CYS A 161 4.54 -4.52 -0.85
N ASN A 162 4.94 -4.18 0.38
CA ASN A 162 4.63 -4.98 1.56
C ASN A 162 4.34 -4.09 2.79
N PRO A 163 3.09 -4.01 3.27
CA PRO A 163 1.87 -4.58 2.69
C PRO A 163 1.53 -4.01 1.29
N ASN A 164 0.95 -4.84 0.41
CA ASN A 164 0.56 -4.42 -0.93
C ASN A 164 -0.68 -3.51 -0.91
N ASN A 165 -0.83 -2.66 -1.93
CA ASN A 165 -1.99 -1.80 -2.13
C ASN A 165 -2.55 -2.06 -3.53
N PRO A 166 -3.76 -2.61 -3.71
CA PRO A 166 -4.90 -2.34 -2.84
C PRO A 166 -5.32 -3.47 -1.89
N ASP A 167 -4.81 -4.68 -2.07
CA ASP A 167 -5.28 -5.91 -1.41
C ASP A 167 -4.90 -5.97 0.07
N GLY A 168 -3.80 -5.35 0.48
CA GLY A 168 -3.32 -5.38 1.85
C GLY A 168 -2.48 -6.61 2.18
N GLY A 169 -2.18 -7.45 1.18
CA GLY A 169 -1.40 -8.67 1.31
C GLY A 169 -0.03 -8.42 1.92
N PHE A 170 0.44 -9.39 2.69
CA PHE A 170 1.64 -9.27 3.50
C PHE A 170 2.54 -10.48 3.33
N LEU A 171 3.84 -10.22 3.26
CA LEU A 171 4.92 -11.19 3.26
C LEU A 171 5.75 -11.01 4.51
N HIS A 172 6.06 -12.12 5.17
CA HIS A 172 6.97 -12.12 6.30
C HIS A 172 8.39 -11.72 5.89
N LYS A 173 9.08 -11.02 6.79
CA LYS A 173 10.46 -10.56 6.61
C LYS A 173 11.39 -11.64 6.07
N HIS A 174 11.35 -12.85 6.63
CA HIS A 174 12.24 -13.94 6.21
C HIS A 174 12.07 -14.32 4.73
N ALA A 175 10.83 -14.31 4.22
CA ALA A 175 10.54 -14.64 2.82
C ALA A 175 11.06 -13.54 1.87
N ILE A 176 10.92 -12.28 2.27
CA ILE A 176 11.49 -11.14 1.51
C ILE A 176 13.01 -11.21 1.49
N VAL A 177 13.65 -11.56 2.62
CA VAL A 177 15.11 -11.76 2.68
C VAL A 177 15.57 -12.86 1.74
N GLN A 178 14.92 -14.01 1.75
CA GLN A 178 15.22 -15.10 0.82
C GLN A 178 15.08 -14.67 -0.64
N PHE A 179 14.04 -13.89 -0.97
CA PHE A 179 13.87 -13.34 -2.31
C PHE A 179 14.99 -12.37 -2.69
N MET A 180 15.39 -11.47 -1.77
CA MET A 180 16.51 -10.55 -2.01
C MET A 180 17.82 -11.31 -2.26
N ASP A 181 18.07 -12.39 -1.53
CA ASP A 181 19.26 -13.21 -1.72
C ASP A 181 19.24 -13.95 -3.05
N ALA A 182 18.09 -14.51 -3.45
CA ALA A 182 17.90 -15.16 -4.75
C ALA A 182 18.04 -14.18 -5.93
N MET A 183 17.74 -12.90 -5.69
CA MET A 183 17.78 -11.81 -6.68
C MET A 183 18.99 -10.88 -6.51
N ALA A 184 20.05 -11.35 -5.83
CA ALA A 184 21.23 -10.54 -5.54
C ALA A 184 21.97 -10.06 -6.81
N ASP A 185 21.81 -10.74 -7.94
CA ASP A 185 22.39 -10.34 -9.22
C ASP A 185 21.55 -9.30 -9.97
N LEU A 186 20.31 -8.98 -9.56
CA LEU A 186 19.51 -7.92 -10.20
C LEU A 186 20.15 -6.54 -10.02
N ASP A 187 19.88 -5.63 -10.97
CA ASP A 187 20.37 -4.25 -10.89
C ASP A 187 19.76 -3.52 -9.69
N LEU A 188 18.48 -3.81 -9.37
CA LEU A 188 17.80 -3.26 -8.21
C LEU A 188 16.61 -4.12 -7.74
N VAL A 189 16.46 -4.26 -6.42
CA VAL A 189 15.26 -4.77 -5.76
C VAL A 189 14.68 -3.65 -4.90
N ILE A 190 13.41 -3.34 -5.11
CA ILE A 190 12.70 -2.28 -4.40
C ILE A 190 11.62 -2.89 -3.52
N ILE A 191 11.68 -2.59 -2.23
CA ILE A 191 10.66 -2.97 -1.25
C ILE A 191 9.92 -1.70 -0.80
N ASP A 192 8.65 -1.55 -1.16
CA ASP A 192 7.81 -0.44 -0.71
C ASP A 192 7.08 -0.84 0.57
N GLU A 193 7.59 -0.34 1.71
CA GLU A 193 7.07 -0.55 3.06
C GLU A 193 6.15 0.60 3.51
N SER A 194 5.52 1.33 2.57
CA SER A 194 4.70 2.51 2.86
C SER A 194 3.52 2.31 3.84
N PHE A 195 3.12 1.08 4.12
CA PHE A 195 2.01 0.74 5.02
C PHE A 195 2.42 -0.14 6.19
N LEU A 196 3.72 -0.41 6.35
CA LEU A 196 4.22 -1.45 7.25
C LEU A 196 3.99 -1.11 8.73
N GLU A 197 3.89 0.17 9.11
CA GLU A 197 3.60 0.57 10.48
C GLU A 197 2.23 0.10 10.97
N PHE A 198 1.31 -0.20 10.05
CA PHE A 198 0.00 -0.77 10.37
C PHE A 198 0.02 -2.30 10.48
N ALA A 199 1.13 -2.96 10.13
CA ALA A 199 1.24 -4.41 10.22
C ALA A 199 1.37 -4.86 11.69
N ASP A 200 0.73 -5.98 12.02
CA ASP A 200 0.77 -6.67 13.31
C ASP A 200 1.01 -8.19 13.17
N ALA A 201 1.29 -8.67 11.95
CA ALA A 201 1.59 -10.07 11.67
C ALA A 201 2.93 -10.55 12.27
N GLU A 202 3.89 -9.66 12.50
CA GLU A 202 5.16 -9.95 13.18
C GLU A 202 5.72 -8.71 13.87
N VAL A 203 6.60 -8.90 14.86
CA VAL A 203 7.10 -7.81 15.73
C VAL A 203 8.03 -6.86 14.98
N GLU A 204 8.92 -7.40 14.13
CA GLU A 204 9.89 -6.62 13.35
C GLU A 204 9.79 -6.96 11.86
N PRO A 205 8.74 -6.46 11.17
CA PRO A 205 8.45 -6.88 9.79
C PRO A 205 9.35 -6.24 8.74
N SER A 206 10.15 -5.25 9.12
CA SER A 206 10.91 -4.45 8.16
C SER A 206 12.22 -5.08 7.74
N VAL A 207 12.56 -4.88 6.47
CA VAL A 207 13.85 -5.24 5.86
C VAL A 207 14.80 -4.04 5.70
N VAL A 208 14.57 -2.89 6.35
CA VAL A 208 15.48 -1.72 6.26
C VAL A 208 16.93 -2.05 6.64
N GLN A 209 17.13 -2.89 7.66
CA GLN A 209 18.47 -3.33 8.07
C GLN A 209 19.15 -4.16 6.98
N GLU A 210 18.38 -5.02 6.31
CA GLU A 210 18.84 -5.88 5.22
C GLU A 210 19.19 -5.08 3.96
N ALA A 211 18.45 -4.00 3.70
CA ALA A 211 18.69 -3.10 2.58
C ALA A 211 20.01 -2.32 2.73
N MET A 212 20.39 -1.97 3.96
CA MET A 212 21.67 -1.29 4.22
C MET A 212 22.90 -2.17 3.94
N LEU A 213 22.72 -3.50 4.02
CA LEU A 213 23.79 -4.48 3.78
C LEU A 213 23.95 -4.86 2.30
N ARG A 214 22.95 -4.58 1.47
CA ARG A 214 22.90 -5.04 0.07
C ARG A 214 23.15 -3.88 -0.91
N PRO A 215 24.01 -4.07 -1.92
CA PRO A 215 24.38 -3.00 -2.86
C PRO A 215 23.22 -2.60 -3.79
N ASN A 216 22.22 -3.47 -3.96
CA ASN A 216 21.15 -3.36 -4.95
C ASN A 216 19.74 -3.34 -4.32
N VAL A 217 19.59 -3.05 -3.03
CA VAL A 217 18.26 -3.01 -2.38
C VAL A 217 17.92 -1.59 -1.92
N ILE A 218 16.70 -1.16 -2.22
CA ILE A 218 16.08 0.04 -1.66
C ILE A 218 14.81 -0.35 -0.92
N VAL A 219 14.63 0.21 0.28
CA VAL A 219 13.37 0.19 1.00
C VAL A 219 12.75 1.58 0.99
N LEU A 220 11.50 1.70 0.59
CA LEU A 220 10.74 2.95 0.61
C LEU A 220 9.76 2.99 1.77
N ARG A 221 9.66 4.16 2.40
CA ARG A 221 8.74 4.44 3.51
C ARG A 221 8.00 5.75 3.27
N SER A 222 6.70 5.73 3.55
CA SER A 222 5.83 6.89 3.40
C SER A 222 5.34 7.33 4.76
N LEU A 223 5.67 8.57 5.16
CA LEU A 223 5.27 9.10 6.46
C LEU A 223 3.92 9.84 6.42
N GLY A 224 3.46 10.23 5.24
CA GLY A 224 2.16 10.88 5.11
C GLY A 224 0.97 9.99 5.49
N LYS A 225 1.12 8.65 5.41
CA LYS A 225 0.05 7.68 5.66
C LYS A 225 -0.10 7.35 7.14
N ASN A 226 0.96 6.84 7.75
CA ASN A 226 0.99 6.47 9.17
C ASN A 226 0.82 7.69 10.10
N PHE A 227 1.23 8.89 9.69
CA PHE A 227 1.02 10.09 10.49
C PHE A 227 -0.28 10.83 10.14
N GLY A 228 -1.07 10.39 9.17
CA GLY A 228 -2.30 11.08 8.77
C GLY A 228 -2.09 12.44 8.09
N LEU A 229 -0.86 12.77 7.69
CA LEU A 229 -0.44 14.10 7.23
C LEU A 229 -0.08 14.13 5.74
N HIS A 230 -0.96 13.62 4.89
CA HIS A 230 -0.71 13.52 3.44
C HIS A 230 -0.36 14.85 2.78
N GLY A 231 -0.93 15.96 3.25
CA GLY A 231 -0.71 17.30 2.70
C GLY A 231 0.69 17.86 2.94
N ILE A 232 1.40 17.36 3.97
CA ILE A 232 2.76 17.81 4.30
C ILE A 232 3.79 17.23 3.32
N ARG A 233 3.48 16.12 2.63
CA ARG A 233 4.35 15.52 1.60
C ARG A 233 5.76 15.15 2.13
N PHE A 234 5.89 14.02 2.81
CA PHE A 234 7.21 13.57 3.28
C PHE A 234 7.30 12.04 3.37
N GLY A 235 8.49 11.53 3.11
CA GLY A 235 8.82 10.12 3.08
C GLY A 235 10.33 9.95 2.91
N TYR A 236 10.80 8.72 2.98
CA TYR A 236 12.23 8.43 2.88
C TYR A 236 12.46 7.09 2.23
N LEU A 237 13.68 6.91 1.73
CA LEU A 237 14.21 5.60 1.38
C LEU A 237 15.37 5.24 2.30
N VAL A 238 15.58 3.95 2.50
CA VAL A 238 16.73 3.36 3.17
C VAL A 238 17.44 2.44 2.19
N ALA A 239 18.74 2.57 2.09
CA ALA A 239 19.59 1.70 1.27
C ALA A 239 21.01 1.72 1.83
N ASN A 240 21.92 0.93 1.25
CA ASN A 240 23.34 1.12 1.54
C ASN A 240 23.77 2.58 1.26
N PRO A 241 24.78 3.12 1.98
CA PRO A 241 25.14 4.54 1.89
C PRO A 241 25.51 5.05 0.50
N SER A 242 26.07 4.17 -0.36
CA SER A 242 26.42 4.54 -1.73
C SER A 242 25.16 4.77 -2.57
N LEU A 243 24.21 3.83 -2.51
CA LEU A 243 22.95 3.90 -3.25
C LEU A 243 22.04 5.03 -2.73
N ALA A 244 21.91 5.17 -1.41
CA ALA A 244 21.20 6.28 -0.79
C ALA A 244 21.82 7.63 -1.18
N GLY A 245 23.16 7.71 -1.19
CA GLY A 245 23.91 8.90 -1.62
C GLY A 245 23.63 9.30 -3.07
N ARG A 246 23.53 8.32 -4.00
CA ARG A 246 23.19 8.58 -5.41
C ARG A 246 21.81 9.21 -5.59
N VAL A 247 20.82 8.76 -4.82
CA VAL A 247 19.48 9.39 -4.87
C VAL A 247 19.53 10.75 -4.22
N ARG A 248 20.15 10.86 -3.03
CA ARG A 248 20.25 12.11 -2.27
C ARG A 248 20.93 13.24 -3.07
N SER A 249 21.94 12.93 -3.88
CA SER A 249 22.63 13.94 -4.70
C SER A 249 21.76 14.55 -5.82
N MET A 250 20.64 13.90 -6.16
CA MET A 250 19.73 14.35 -7.22
C MET A 250 18.51 15.10 -6.67
N LEU A 251 18.26 15.00 -5.36
CA LEU A 251 17.15 15.70 -4.74
C LEU A 251 17.38 17.22 -4.79
N PRO A 252 16.34 18.02 -5.10
CA PRO A 252 16.44 19.46 -5.07
C PRO A 252 16.89 19.98 -3.70
N LYS A 253 17.65 21.08 -3.70
CA LYS A 253 17.90 21.81 -2.44
C LYS A 253 16.57 22.28 -1.88
N TRP A 254 16.39 22.16 -0.56
CA TRP A 254 15.13 22.49 0.13
C TRP A 254 13.91 21.69 -0.39
N ASN A 255 14.10 20.42 -0.77
CA ASN A 255 12.99 19.55 -1.16
C ASN A 255 12.03 19.23 0.00
N LEU A 256 12.54 19.21 1.24
CA LEU A 256 11.72 19.11 2.45
C LEU A 256 11.18 20.49 2.84
N ASN A 257 9.91 20.53 3.25
CA ASN A 257 9.25 21.75 3.69
C ASN A 257 9.24 21.89 5.21
N SER A 258 8.98 23.10 5.70
CA SER A 258 9.00 23.45 7.13
C SER A 258 7.94 22.71 7.97
N PHE A 259 6.83 22.29 7.36
CA PHE A 259 5.86 21.42 8.06
C PHE A 259 6.44 20.01 8.29
N ALA A 260 7.15 19.45 7.31
CA ALA A 260 7.80 18.15 7.45
C ALA A 260 8.87 18.18 8.55
N GLU A 261 9.67 19.25 8.61
CA GLU A 261 10.60 19.49 9.71
C GLU A 261 9.87 19.54 11.05
N HIS A 262 8.86 20.39 11.19
CA HIS A 262 8.13 20.54 12.45
C HIS A 262 7.58 19.20 12.96
N VAL A 263 7.00 18.39 12.07
CA VAL A 263 6.49 17.06 12.41
C VAL A 263 7.60 16.12 12.84
N VAL A 264 8.73 16.07 12.12
CA VAL A 264 9.87 15.20 12.49
C VAL A 264 10.39 15.53 13.89
N PHE A 265 10.55 16.81 14.22
CA PHE A 265 11.03 17.23 15.54
C PHE A 265 10.01 16.99 16.65
N MET A 266 8.71 17.09 16.34
CA MET A 266 7.62 16.80 17.29
C MET A 266 7.60 15.33 17.72
N LEU A 267 7.99 14.39 16.85
CA LEU A 267 7.90 12.95 17.13
C LEU A 267 8.65 12.50 18.38
N LYS A 268 9.73 13.19 18.74
CA LYS A 268 10.55 12.87 19.93
C LYS A 268 9.73 12.93 21.22
N GLU A 269 8.79 13.87 21.29
CA GLU A 269 7.97 14.11 22.48
C GLU A 269 6.69 13.26 22.48
N HIS A 270 6.28 12.74 21.32
CA HIS A 270 4.97 12.14 21.09
C HIS A 270 4.99 10.70 20.55
N GLY A 271 6.10 9.99 20.80
CA GLY A 271 6.24 8.59 20.39
C GLY A 271 5.19 7.66 21.01
N THR A 272 4.70 7.98 22.22
CA THR A 272 3.68 7.18 22.91
C THR A 272 2.32 7.30 22.22
N GLU A 273 1.89 8.52 21.90
CA GLU A 273 0.63 8.82 21.20
C GLU A 273 0.66 8.24 19.80
N TYR A 274 1.81 8.32 19.11
CA TYR A 274 2.00 7.68 17.82
C TYR A 274 1.83 6.16 17.91
N ALA A 275 2.49 5.48 18.85
CA ALA A 275 2.35 4.03 19.03
C ALA A 275 0.91 3.63 19.38
N GLN A 276 0.23 4.39 20.24
CA GLN A 276 -1.18 4.18 20.60
C GLN A 276 -2.10 4.34 19.39
N SER A 277 -1.86 5.34 18.54
CA SER A 277 -2.64 5.56 17.33
C SER A 277 -2.58 4.34 16.39
N LEU A 278 -1.41 3.74 16.18
CA LEU A 278 -1.24 2.56 15.34
C LEU A 278 -1.95 1.33 15.93
N MET A 279 -1.86 1.12 17.25
CA MET A 279 -2.58 0.05 17.93
C MET A 279 -4.10 0.19 17.75
N GLN A 280 -4.61 1.42 17.84
CA GLN A 280 -6.03 1.71 17.62
C GLN A 280 -6.44 1.40 16.17
N VAL A 281 -5.65 1.83 15.17
CA VAL A 281 -5.93 1.50 13.75
C VAL A 281 -5.93 -0.02 13.50
N ARG A 282 -4.98 -0.76 14.09
CA ARG A 282 -4.92 -2.23 13.96
C ARG A 282 -6.17 -2.90 14.51
N ARG A 283 -6.64 -2.47 15.68
CA ARG A 283 -7.89 -2.95 16.28
C ARG A 283 -9.09 -2.62 15.39
N ASP A 284 -9.20 -1.37 14.94
CA ASP A 284 -10.31 -0.93 14.10
C ASP A 284 -10.34 -1.66 12.76
N ARG A 285 -9.18 -2.07 12.21
CA ARG A 285 -9.10 -2.91 11.02
C ARG A 285 -9.79 -4.26 11.22
N LEU A 286 -9.54 -4.92 12.36
CA LEU A 286 -10.15 -6.20 12.69
C LEU A 286 -11.67 -6.04 12.89
N ASP A 287 -12.08 -5.03 13.64
CA ASP A 287 -13.49 -4.74 13.91
C ASP A 287 -14.26 -4.39 12.61
N MET A 288 -13.66 -3.58 11.74
CA MET A 288 -14.23 -3.23 10.43
C MET A 288 -14.31 -4.43 9.50
N SER A 289 -13.28 -5.29 9.49
CA SER A 289 -13.28 -6.54 8.70
C SER A 289 -14.42 -7.46 9.12
N SER A 290 -14.63 -7.64 10.43
CA SER A 290 -15.73 -8.45 10.96
C SER A 290 -17.10 -7.88 10.57
N GLN A 291 -17.28 -6.55 10.66
CA GLN A 291 -18.56 -5.92 10.31
C GLN A 291 -18.86 -6.03 8.81
N LEU A 292 -17.89 -5.75 7.94
CA LEU A 292 -18.06 -5.87 6.49
C LEU A 292 -18.31 -7.32 6.06
N SER A 293 -17.64 -8.28 6.69
CA SER A 293 -17.82 -9.72 6.39
C SER A 293 -19.22 -10.23 6.74
N SER A 294 -20.00 -9.49 7.55
CA SER A 294 -21.39 -9.83 7.85
C SER A 294 -22.37 -9.50 6.71
N LEU A 295 -21.96 -8.70 5.72
CA LEU A 295 -22.81 -8.31 4.60
C LEU A 295 -22.91 -9.42 3.53
N PRO A 296 -24.12 -9.88 3.15
CA PRO A 296 -24.29 -11.04 2.27
C PRO A 296 -23.62 -10.92 0.89
N GLY A 297 -22.72 -11.86 0.57
CA GLY A 297 -22.05 -11.91 -0.74
C GLY A 297 -20.87 -10.93 -0.89
N LEU A 298 -20.58 -10.14 0.14
CA LEU A 298 -19.36 -9.34 0.23
C LEU A 298 -18.19 -10.25 0.64
N THR A 299 -17.04 -10.13 -0.02
CA THR A 299 -15.82 -10.85 0.37
C THR A 299 -14.76 -9.85 0.79
N VAL A 300 -14.27 -9.96 2.02
CA VAL A 300 -13.23 -9.09 2.58
C VAL A 300 -11.91 -9.86 2.59
N TYR A 301 -10.87 -9.30 1.97
CA TYR A 301 -9.55 -9.90 1.95
C TYR A 301 -8.74 -9.50 3.22
N PRO A 302 -7.95 -10.41 3.80
CA PRO A 302 -7.06 -10.09 4.92
C PRO A 302 -6.08 -8.97 4.54
N SER A 303 -5.78 -8.09 5.49
CA SER A 303 -4.91 -6.94 5.25
C SER A 303 -4.00 -6.66 6.44
N GLN A 304 -2.78 -6.25 6.13
CA GLN A 304 -1.81 -5.70 7.08
C GLN A 304 -1.58 -4.18 6.87
N GLY A 305 -2.29 -3.54 5.94
CA GLY A 305 -2.34 -2.08 5.80
C GLY A 305 -3.48 -1.45 6.62
N ASN A 306 -3.71 -0.14 6.48
CA ASN A 306 -4.84 0.59 7.08
C ASN A 306 -6.05 0.68 6.13
N PHE A 307 -6.30 -0.36 5.35
CA PHE A 307 -7.42 -0.46 4.43
C PHE A 307 -7.77 -1.92 4.19
N LEU A 308 -8.97 -2.17 3.70
CA LEU A 308 -9.48 -3.49 3.34
C LEU A 308 -9.83 -3.51 1.86
N PHE A 309 -9.40 -4.56 1.18
CA PHE A 309 -9.85 -4.84 -0.17
C PHE A 309 -11.09 -5.71 -0.12
N VAL A 310 -12.08 -5.37 -0.92
CA VAL A 310 -13.41 -5.94 -0.81
C VAL A 310 -13.95 -6.24 -2.19
N ARG A 311 -14.40 -7.48 -2.41
CA ARG A 311 -15.17 -7.85 -3.59
C ARG A 311 -16.65 -7.72 -3.31
N LEU A 312 -17.34 -6.99 -4.17
CA LEU A 312 -18.78 -6.79 -4.16
C LEU A 312 -19.55 -8.08 -4.53
N PRO A 313 -20.82 -8.20 -4.10
CA PRO A 313 -21.69 -9.30 -4.50
C PRO A 313 -21.86 -9.39 -6.03
N VAL A 314 -22.22 -10.57 -6.52
CA VAL A 314 -22.49 -10.78 -7.95
C VAL A 314 -23.59 -9.83 -8.43
N GLY A 315 -23.33 -9.16 -9.56
CA GLY A 315 -24.25 -8.19 -10.18
C GLY A 315 -24.14 -6.77 -9.63
N ALA A 316 -23.31 -6.52 -8.62
CA ALA A 316 -23.00 -5.16 -8.17
C ALA A 316 -21.81 -4.58 -8.94
N GLU A 317 -21.98 -3.35 -9.45
CA GLU A 317 -20.93 -2.59 -10.14
C GLU A 317 -20.34 -1.54 -9.19
N GLY A 318 -19.02 -1.52 -9.01
CA GLY A 318 -18.35 -0.68 -8.02
C GLY A 318 -18.47 0.81 -8.31
N THR A 319 -18.58 1.22 -9.57
CA THR A 319 -18.83 2.63 -9.94
C THR A 319 -20.22 3.07 -9.50
N VAL A 320 -21.23 2.21 -9.68
CA VAL A 320 -22.61 2.46 -9.22
C VAL A 320 -22.65 2.50 -7.70
N VAL A 321 -22.00 1.55 -7.02
CA VAL A 321 -21.92 1.54 -5.55
C VAL A 321 -21.24 2.80 -5.05
N ARG A 322 -20.10 3.20 -5.63
CA ARG A 322 -19.39 4.44 -5.28
C ARG A 322 -20.29 5.67 -5.42
N ASP A 323 -20.94 5.81 -6.57
CA ASP A 323 -21.74 6.98 -6.88
C ASP A 323 -22.94 7.09 -5.93
N ARG A 324 -23.62 5.97 -5.64
CA ARG A 324 -24.73 5.92 -4.69
C ARG A 324 -24.28 6.15 -3.25
N MET A 325 -23.16 5.57 -2.81
CA MET A 325 -22.60 5.83 -1.49
C MET A 325 -22.27 7.31 -1.29
N LEU A 326 -21.76 7.97 -2.34
CA LEU A 326 -21.42 9.38 -2.28
C LEU A 326 -22.69 10.26 -2.27
N THR A 327 -23.66 10.01 -3.15
CA THR A 327 -24.84 10.88 -3.31
C THR A 327 -25.93 10.62 -2.27
N GLU A 328 -26.17 9.36 -1.88
CA GLU A 328 -27.23 8.97 -0.95
C GLU A 328 -26.74 9.00 0.51
N HIS A 329 -25.46 8.73 0.77
CA HIS A 329 -24.92 8.57 2.13
C HIS A 329 -23.79 9.53 2.49
N ARG A 330 -23.31 10.35 1.56
CA ARG A 330 -22.14 11.25 1.72
C ARG A 330 -20.89 10.48 2.18
N ILE A 331 -20.66 9.31 1.59
CA ILE A 331 -19.50 8.46 1.87
C ILE A 331 -18.74 8.24 0.57
N LEU A 332 -17.46 8.61 0.57
CA LEU A 332 -16.57 8.41 -0.56
C LEU A 332 -15.81 7.09 -0.41
N VAL A 333 -15.96 6.17 -1.37
CA VAL A 333 -15.27 4.87 -1.39
C VAL A 333 -14.34 4.75 -2.62
N ARG A 334 -13.25 3.99 -2.49
CA ARG A 334 -12.32 3.78 -3.62
C ARG A 334 -12.71 2.57 -4.43
N GLU A 335 -13.40 2.82 -5.54
CA GLU A 335 -13.58 1.83 -6.61
C GLU A 335 -12.22 1.47 -7.24
N CYS A 336 -11.97 0.19 -7.53
CA CYS A 336 -10.65 -0.30 -7.97
C CYS A 336 -10.64 -0.89 -9.40
N GLY A 337 -11.64 -0.64 -10.23
CA GLY A 337 -11.70 -1.15 -11.61
C GLY A 337 -10.73 -0.45 -12.57
N ASN A 338 -10.27 0.75 -12.25
CA ASN A 338 -9.20 1.42 -12.98
C ASN A 338 -7.78 0.98 -12.55
N LYS A 339 -7.64 0.05 -11.61
CA LYS A 339 -6.34 -0.54 -11.28
C LYS A 339 -6.07 -1.72 -12.21
N ILE A 340 -4.90 -1.73 -12.84
CA ILE A 340 -4.43 -2.87 -13.63
C ILE A 340 -4.42 -4.13 -12.74
N GLY A 341 -4.96 -5.24 -13.22
CA GLY A 341 -5.09 -6.49 -12.45
C GLY A 341 -6.29 -6.55 -11.48
N SER A 342 -7.19 -5.56 -11.51
CA SER A 342 -8.43 -5.53 -10.73
C SER A 342 -9.65 -5.43 -11.65
N SER A 343 -10.87 -5.38 -11.09
CA SER A 343 -12.11 -5.20 -11.83
C SER A 343 -13.08 -4.25 -11.13
N SER A 344 -14.15 -3.84 -11.81
CA SER A 344 -15.20 -2.98 -11.26
C SER A 344 -15.91 -3.57 -10.04
N ARG A 345 -15.75 -4.88 -9.77
CA ARG A 345 -16.32 -5.53 -8.59
C ARG A 345 -15.54 -5.27 -7.30
N PHE A 346 -14.43 -4.55 -7.35
CA PHE A 346 -13.58 -4.36 -6.17
C PHE A 346 -13.62 -2.93 -5.65
N LEU A 347 -13.69 -2.82 -4.32
CA LEU A 347 -13.48 -1.59 -3.58
C LEU A 347 -12.27 -1.73 -2.66
N ARG A 348 -11.59 -0.61 -2.38
CA ARG A 348 -10.67 -0.47 -1.26
C ARG A 348 -11.29 0.51 -0.27
N LEU A 349 -11.42 0.08 0.99
CA LEU A 349 -12.05 0.86 2.05
C LEU A 349 -11.03 1.11 3.15
N VAL A 350 -10.73 2.38 3.41
CA VAL A 350 -9.77 2.79 4.45
C VAL A 350 -10.34 2.52 5.84
N VAL A 351 -9.49 2.08 6.76
CA VAL A 351 -9.87 1.85 8.16
C VAL A 351 -10.14 3.19 8.83
N ARG A 352 -11.30 3.31 9.48
CA ARG A 352 -11.78 4.55 10.11
C ARG A 352 -12.37 4.26 11.51
N PRO A 353 -12.63 5.31 12.32
CA PRO A 353 -13.30 5.14 13.59
C PRO A 353 -14.67 4.46 13.47
N GLN A 354 -15.08 3.75 14.53
CA GLN A 354 -16.31 2.95 14.54
C GLN A 354 -17.58 3.72 14.15
N VAL A 355 -17.65 5.01 14.47
CA VAL A 355 -18.79 5.86 14.05
C VAL A 355 -18.90 5.96 12.53
N ASP A 356 -17.78 6.09 11.83
CA ASP A 356 -17.72 6.15 10.36
C ASP A 356 -17.98 4.76 9.77
N VAL A 357 -17.43 3.70 10.37
CA VAL A 357 -17.61 2.31 9.91
C VAL A 357 -19.08 1.89 9.98
N ARG A 358 -19.80 2.23 11.06
CA ARG A 358 -21.24 1.94 11.16
C ARG A 358 -22.04 2.64 10.05
N ARG A 359 -21.68 3.88 9.73
CA ARG A 359 -22.30 4.62 8.61
C ARG A 359 -21.99 3.95 7.27
N LEU A 360 -20.76 3.52 7.05
CA LEU A 360 -20.35 2.77 5.86
C LEU A 360 -21.15 1.48 5.71
N VAL A 361 -21.23 0.65 6.75
CA VAL A 361 -21.92 -0.65 6.72
C VAL A 361 -23.41 -0.46 6.44
N SER A 362 -24.06 0.47 7.14
CA SER A 362 -25.47 0.80 6.93
C SER A 362 -25.74 1.33 5.51
N GLY A 363 -24.87 2.20 4.98
CA GLY A 363 -24.96 2.69 3.61
C GLY A 363 -24.79 1.56 2.57
N LEU A 364 -23.78 0.70 2.74
CA LEU A 364 -23.57 -0.45 1.86
C LEU A 364 -24.77 -1.41 1.89
N GLU A 365 -25.36 -1.65 3.06
CA GLU A 365 -26.55 -2.49 3.17
C GLU A 365 -27.73 -1.93 2.35
N GLN A 366 -27.98 -0.63 2.44
CA GLN A 366 -29.05 0.04 1.68
C GLN A 366 -28.74 0.08 0.18
N VAL A 367 -27.50 0.39 -0.21
CA VAL A 367 -27.10 0.46 -1.61
C VAL A 367 -27.13 -0.92 -2.28
N LEU A 368 -26.67 -1.96 -1.60
CA LEU A 368 -26.56 -3.31 -2.17
C LEU A 368 -27.88 -4.10 -2.07
N TYR A 369 -28.70 -3.88 -1.03
CA TYR A 369 -29.85 -4.75 -0.73
C TYR A 369 -31.18 -4.00 -0.55
N GLY A 370 -31.16 -2.67 -0.37
CA GLY A 370 -32.34 -1.86 -0.04
C GLY A 370 -33.45 -1.86 -1.09
N THR A 371 -33.13 -2.15 -2.35
CA THR A 371 -34.12 -2.30 -3.45
C THR A 371 -34.72 -3.70 -3.55
N ARG A 372 -34.20 -4.71 -2.82
CA ARG A 372 -34.61 -6.12 -2.96
C ARG A 372 -35.67 -6.62 -1.95
N ARG A 373 -36.15 -5.80 -1.02
CA ARG A 373 -37.27 -6.19 -0.14
C ARG A 373 -38.67 -6.09 -0.77
N GLY A 374 -38.79 -5.72 -2.05
CA GLY A 374 -40.08 -5.50 -2.70
C GLY A 374 -40.27 -6.07 -4.12
N ALA A 375 -39.33 -6.86 -4.67
CA ALA A 375 -39.46 -7.38 -6.03
C ALA A 375 -39.46 -8.92 -6.03
N ALA A 376 -40.56 -9.48 -6.53
CA ALA A 376 -40.72 -10.90 -6.80
C ALA A 376 -39.60 -11.42 -7.69
N VAL A 377 -39.21 -12.67 -7.44
CA VAL A 377 -38.25 -13.47 -8.22
C VAL A 377 -38.65 -13.44 -9.71
N PRO A 378 -37.77 -13.00 -10.63
CA PRO A 378 -37.93 -13.30 -12.04
C PRO A 378 -37.24 -14.62 -12.35
N GLU A 379 -37.99 -15.53 -12.98
CA GLU A 379 -37.48 -16.78 -13.54
C GLU A 379 -36.34 -16.54 -14.55
N LEU A 380 -35.42 -17.50 -14.59
CA LEU A 380 -34.34 -17.59 -15.58
C LEU A 380 -34.91 -17.62 -16.99
N ASN A 381 -34.61 -16.60 -17.79
CA ASN A 381 -34.87 -16.64 -19.23
C ASN A 381 -33.54 -16.60 -19.99
N ASN A 382 -33.27 -17.68 -20.72
CA ASN A 382 -32.12 -17.85 -21.61
C ASN A 382 -32.25 -16.89 -22.80
N GLY A 383 -31.35 -15.92 -22.90
CA GLY A 383 -31.25 -15.03 -24.05
C GLY A 383 -29.86 -14.43 -24.16
N ASN A 384 -29.01 -15.06 -24.97
CA ASN A 384 -27.71 -14.53 -25.37
C ASN A 384 -27.90 -13.20 -26.10
N ASN A 385 -27.32 -12.12 -25.56
CA ASN A 385 -26.79 -11.00 -26.33
C ASN A 385 -25.88 -10.15 -25.42
N TYR A 386 -24.61 -10.53 -25.37
CA TYR A 386 -23.54 -9.70 -24.81
C TYR A 386 -23.00 -8.78 -25.91
N SER A 387 -23.14 -7.46 -25.73
CA SER A 387 -22.36 -6.46 -26.45
C SER A 387 -21.13 -6.14 -25.60
N SER A 388 -20.01 -6.77 -25.94
CA SER A 388 -18.74 -6.64 -25.22
C SER A 388 -17.96 -5.41 -25.70
N GLY A 389 -17.85 -4.39 -24.84
CA GLY A 389 -16.93 -3.25 -25.00
C GLY A 389 -15.45 -3.58 -24.72
N THR A 390 -15.02 -4.82 -25.00
CA THR A 390 -13.68 -5.35 -24.67
C THR A 390 -12.64 -5.13 -25.79
N ALA A 391 -13.00 -4.50 -26.90
CA ALA A 391 -12.16 -4.40 -28.09
C ALA A 391 -10.93 -3.46 -27.98
N ALA A 392 -10.69 -2.83 -26.81
CA ALA A 392 -9.55 -1.95 -26.57
C ALA A 392 -8.46 -2.58 -25.67
N VAL A 393 -8.78 -3.59 -24.87
CA VAL A 393 -7.82 -4.24 -23.96
C VAL A 393 -7.13 -5.44 -24.62
N ASP A 394 -7.86 -6.19 -25.46
CA ASP A 394 -7.27 -7.32 -26.22
C ASP A 394 -6.32 -6.85 -27.34
N ARG A 395 -6.45 -5.60 -27.80
CA ARG A 395 -5.56 -5.02 -28.82
C ARG A 395 -4.21 -4.54 -28.28
N LEU A 396 -4.08 -4.35 -26.97
CA LEU A 396 -2.82 -3.91 -26.36
C LEU A 396 -1.95 -5.08 -25.85
N VAL A 397 -2.56 -6.25 -25.61
CA VAL A 397 -1.85 -7.47 -25.18
C VAL A 397 -1.30 -8.27 -26.37
N GLY A 398 -1.81 -8.04 -27.59
CA GLY A 398 -1.34 -8.72 -28.81
C GLY A 398 -0.24 -8.02 -29.62
N ALA A 399 0.11 -6.77 -29.32
CA ALA A 399 0.92 -5.93 -30.22
C ALA A 399 2.42 -5.80 -29.84
N THR A 400 2.90 -6.48 -28.80
CA THR A 400 4.32 -6.45 -28.39
C THR A 400 5.06 -7.78 -28.55
N ASN A 401 4.42 -8.82 -29.06
CA ASN A 401 5.07 -10.11 -29.33
C ASN A 401 5.11 -10.39 -30.84
N GLY A 402 6.04 -9.74 -31.52
CA GLY A 402 6.38 -10.03 -32.92
C GLY A 402 7.43 -11.13 -33.03
N ALA A 403 7.00 -12.26 -33.59
CA ALA A 403 7.74 -13.25 -34.38
C ALA A 403 8.86 -14.10 -33.73
N GLY A 404 8.59 -15.42 -33.64
CA GLY A 404 9.63 -16.44 -33.55
C GLY A 404 9.08 -17.84 -33.31
N LEU A 405 9.08 -18.67 -34.36
CA LEU A 405 8.92 -20.13 -34.40
C LEU A 405 7.50 -20.72 -34.38
N GLN A 406 6.99 -20.94 -35.60
CA GLN A 406 6.05 -22.00 -35.93
C GLN A 406 6.72 -23.37 -35.78
N GLY A 407 5.96 -24.34 -35.26
CA GLY A 407 6.12 -25.75 -35.62
C GLY A 407 6.42 -26.69 -34.46
N LEU A 408 5.38 -27.35 -33.95
CA LEU A 408 5.21 -28.82 -33.91
C LEU A 408 4.27 -29.19 -32.74
N ALA A 409 2.99 -29.36 -33.08
CA ALA A 409 2.07 -30.19 -32.32
C ALA A 409 2.05 -31.58 -32.99
N ALA A 410 2.52 -32.61 -32.28
CA ALA A 410 2.05 -34.00 -32.38
C ALA A 410 2.90 -34.92 -31.50
N GLN A 411 2.23 -35.90 -30.88
CA GLN A 411 2.75 -36.99 -30.04
C GLN A 411 2.96 -36.57 -28.56
N ALA A 412 2.37 -37.19 -27.54
CA ALA A 412 1.82 -38.54 -27.46
C ALA A 412 0.67 -38.60 -26.42
N GLN A 413 -0.47 -39.16 -26.85
CA GLN A 413 -1.32 -39.96 -25.98
C GLN A 413 -0.69 -41.35 -25.91
N SER A 414 -0.25 -41.80 -24.74
CA SER A 414 -0.33 -43.18 -24.24
C SER A 414 0.59 -43.36 -23.04
N MET A 415 0.16 -44.26 -22.14
CA MET A 415 0.83 -44.73 -20.91
C MET A 415 0.63 -43.78 -19.72
N GLY A 416 -0.12 -44.10 -18.67
CA GLY A 416 -0.50 -45.41 -18.14
C GLY A 416 0.30 -45.69 -16.87
N GLY A 417 -0.37 -45.56 -15.72
CA GLY A 417 -0.06 -46.28 -14.49
C GLY A 417 1.03 -45.70 -13.58
N GLY A 418 0.69 -45.57 -12.29
CA GLY A 418 1.68 -45.57 -11.21
C GLY A 418 1.56 -44.44 -10.20
N MET A 419 0.62 -44.57 -9.26
CA MET A 419 0.70 -43.89 -7.96
C MET A 419 1.87 -44.47 -7.15
N PRO A 420 2.73 -43.65 -6.51
CA PRO A 420 3.50 -44.08 -5.37
C PRO A 420 2.91 -43.52 -4.06
N MET A 421 2.75 -44.43 -3.10
CA MET A 421 2.37 -44.20 -1.70
C MET A 421 3.38 -43.30 -0.96
N PRO A 422 2.97 -42.63 0.13
CA PRO A 422 3.79 -41.65 0.84
C PRO A 422 4.88 -42.30 1.70
N ALA A 423 6.03 -41.62 1.80
CA ALA A 423 7.15 -41.98 2.68
C ALA A 423 6.84 -41.66 4.16
N PRO A 424 7.41 -42.41 5.13
CA PRO A 424 7.09 -42.29 6.54
C PRO A 424 7.76 -41.09 7.23
N ALA A 425 7.08 -40.56 8.25
CA ALA A 425 7.51 -39.43 9.07
C ALA A 425 8.79 -39.70 9.89
N PRO A 426 9.66 -38.70 10.12
CA PRO A 426 10.78 -38.83 11.04
C PRO A 426 10.36 -38.61 12.51
N ALA A 427 11.03 -39.34 13.41
CA ALA A 427 10.88 -39.33 14.87
C ALA A 427 11.42 -38.04 15.54
N PRO A 428 11.06 -37.73 16.80
CA PRO A 428 11.25 -36.42 17.39
C PRO A 428 12.70 -36.14 17.84
N VAL A 429 13.15 -34.90 17.65
CA VAL A 429 14.46 -34.38 18.09
C VAL A 429 14.35 -33.79 19.50
N PRO A 430 15.36 -33.94 20.38
CA PRO A 430 15.28 -33.51 21.78
C PRO A 430 15.36 -31.99 21.94
N GLN A 431 14.56 -31.45 22.88
CA GLN A 431 14.62 -30.05 23.31
C GLN A 431 15.98 -29.70 23.94
N MET A 432 16.57 -28.59 23.50
CA MET A 432 17.65 -27.89 24.19
C MET A 432 17.16 -26.54 24.77
N PRO A 433 17.78 -26.06 25.85
CA PRO A 433 17.15 -25.14 26.80
C PRO A 433 17.25 -23.66 26.41
N MET A 434 16.22 -22.91 26.82
CA MET A 434 16.09 -21.45 26.71
C MET A 434 17.20 -20.71 27.49
N PRO A 435 17.77 -19.62 26.96
CA PRO A 435 18.58 -18.69 27.75
C PRO A 435 17.70 -17.77 28.61
N ALA A 436 18.15 -17.54 29.84
CA ALA A 436 17.48 -16.79 30.89
C ALA A 436 17.32 -15.28 30.59
N ALA A 437 16.20 -14.74 31.05
CA ALA A 437 15.87 -13.32 31.06
C ALA A 437 16.87 -12.49 31.87
N ALA A 438 17.35 -11.39 31.28
CA ALA A 438 18.17 -10.40 31.96
C ALA A 438 17.33 -9.63 32.98
N GLN A 439 17.85 -9.58 34.21
CA GLN A 439 17.27 -8.90 35.36
C GLN A 439 17.30 -7.38 35.20
N VAL A 440 16.15 -6.77 35.49
CA VAL A 440 15.96 -5.34 35.67
C VAL A 440 16.63 -4.92 36.99
N PHE A 441 17.63 -4.05 36.92
CA PHE A 441 18.15 -3.35 38.09
C PHE A 441 17.16 -2.27 38.54
N ARG A 442 16.62 -2.44 39.75
CA ARG A 442 16.03 -1.37 40.58
C ARG A 442 16.86 -1.24 41.86
N ASN A 443 17.17 0.01 42.21
CA ASN A 443 17.58 0.62 43.49
C ASN A 443 18.77 1.56 43.21
N GLY A 444 18.82 2.80 43.69
CA GLY A 444 17.95 3.57 44.57
C GLY A 444 18.62 4.91 44.89
N SER A 445 17.80 5.93 45.13
CA SER A 445 17.99 7.11 45.98
C SER A 445 19.41 7.55 46.40
N GLY A 446 19.73 8.83 46.17
CA GLY A 446 20.79 9.52 46.90
C GLY A 446 20.99 10.97 46.46
N ALA A 447 20.42 11.91 47.24
CA ALA A 447 20.55 13.35 47.07
C ALA A 447 22.00 13.85 47.27
N ALA A 448 22.39 14.94 46.59
CA ALA A 448 22.95 16.17 47.20
C ALA A 448 23.61 17.16 46.20
N ARG A 449 23.16 18.42 46.32
CA ARG A 449 23.93 19.69 46.34
C ARG A 449 24.68 20.22 45.11
N ARG A 450 24.22 21.41 44.70
CA ARG A 450 24.96 22.69 44.48
C ARG A 450 26.31 22.61 43.74
N ARG A 451 26.35 23.21 42.55
CA ARG A 451 26.88 24.56 42.31
C ARG A 451 26.42 25.08 40.96
#